data_AF-A0A417WXE5-F1
#
_entry.id   AF-A0A417WXE5-F1
#
_cell.length_a   1.000
_cell.length_b   1.000
_cell.length_c   1.000
_cell.angle_alpha   90.00
_cell.angle_beta   90.00
_cell.angle_gamma   90.00
#
_symmetry.space_group_name_H-M   'P 1'
#
loop_
_entity.id
_entity.type
_entity.pdbx_description
1 polymer ?
#
loop_
_entity_poly.entity_id
_entity_poly.type
_entity_poly.pdbx_seq_one_letter_code
_entity_poly.pdbx_strand_id
1 'polypeptide(L)'
;MTSKEYWQKRETEHAKKNKMSEQTYAEEIRKTYAYMADQIQKEIDGFYAKYANAEKISLAEAKRRVSKLDIEEYGRKAAKYVKEKDFSDQANEEMRLYNATMKINRLELLKAILGWKWYPDSMNCRNISIGR
;
A
#
# COMPACT_ATOMS: atom_id res chain seq x y z
N MET A 1 23.42 14.32 48.35
CA MET A 1 23.43 14.09 46.90
C MET A 1 24.63 14.84 46.33
N THR A 2 25.59 14.12 45.79
CA THR A 2 26.78 14.75 45.19
C THR A 2 26.43 15.35 43.83
N SER A 3 27.19 16.36 43.39
CA SER A 3 27.00 16.99 42.07
C SER A 3 26.98 15.94 40.94
N LYS A 4 27.82 14.91 41.03
CA LYS A 4 27.88 13.80 40.07
C LYS A 4 26.60 12.96 40.03
N GLU A 5 26.04 12.60 41.20
CA GLU A 5 24.79 11.85 41.30
C GLU A 5 23.59 12.66 40.74
N TYR A 6 23.59 13.98 40.97
CA TYR A 6 22.57 14.88 40.44
C TYR A 6 22.58 14.91 38.90
N TRP A 7 23.76 15.09 38.30
CA TRP A 7 23.90 15.11 36.84
C TRP A 7 23.58 13.76 36.19
N GLN A 8 24.01 12.64 36.80
CA GLN A 8 23.65 11.30 36.31
C GLN A 8 22.14 11.05 36.35
N LYS A 9 21.45 11.47 37.42
CA LYS A 9 19.99 11.35 37.50
C LYS A 9 19.30 12.20 36.43
N ARG A 10 19.82 13.39 36.13
CA ARG A 10 19.29 14.26 35.07
C ARG A 10 19.49 13.68 33.68
N GLU A 11 20.68 13.15 33.37
CA GLU A 11 20.95 12.51 32.09
C GLU A 11 20.07 11.29 31.85
N THR A 12 19.93 10.41 32.86
CA THR A 12 19.10 9.22 32.75
C THR A 12 17.62 9.57 32.55
N GLU A 13 17.10 10.57 33.25
CA GLU A 13 15.72 11.04 33.05
C GLU A 13 15.52 11.75 31.70
N HIS A 14 16.51 12.50 31.21
CA HIS A 14 16.47 13.07 29.85
C HIS A 14 16.50 11.99 28.77
N ALA A 15 17.37 10.99 28.90
CA ALA A 15 17.46 9.87 27.97
C ALA A 15 16.15 9.07 27.91
N LYS A 16 15.51 8.82 29.06
CA LYS A 16 14.18 8.18 29.11
C LYS A 16 13.11 9.02 28.41
N LYS A 17 13.06 10.33 28.66
CA LYS A 17 12.10 11.23 28.02
C LYS A 17 12.30 11.29 26.49
N ASN A 18 13.54 11.36 26.04
CA ASN A 18 13.86 11.32 24.61
C ASN A 18 13.43 10.00 23.98
N LYS A 19 13.76 8.86 24.61
CA LYS A 19 13.35 7.53 24.15
C LYS A 19 11.82 7.38 24.08
N MET A 20 11.10 7.88 25.09
CA MET A 20 9.64 7.91 25.07
C MET A 20 9.09 8.79 23.94
N SER A 21 9.65 9.98 23.75
CA SER A 21 9.26 10.91 22.68
C SER A 21 9.50 10.34 21.28
N GLU A 22 10.62 9.63 21.09
CA GLU A 22 10.95 8.92 19.85
C GLU A 22 9.97 7.77 19.59
N GLN A 23 9.61 7.01 20.64
CA GLN A 23 8.61 5.94 20.54
C GLN A 23 7.23 6.48 20.17
N THR A 24 6.79 7.58 20.78
CA THR A 24 5.50 8.21 20.44
C THR A 24 5.50 8.72 19.01
N TYR A 25 6.60 9.34 18.56
CA TYR A 25 6.74 9.82 17.19
C TYR A 25 6.73 8.67 16.16
N ALA A 26 7.45 7.57 16.46
CA ALA A 26 7.43 6.37 15.62
C ALA A 26 6.03 5.73 15.55
N GLU A 27 5.27 5.79 16.65
CA GLU A 27 3.89 5.28 16.68
C GLU A 27 2.92 6.16 15.86
N GLU A 28 3.05 7.48 15.91
CA GLU A 28 2.27 8.39 15.07
C GLU A 28 2.54 8.14 13.58
N ILE A 29 3.81 8.01 13.20
CA ILE A 29 4.21 7.63 11.85
C ILE A 29 3.55 6.32 11.44
N ARG A 30 3.62 5.29 12.30
CA ARG A 30 2.99 3.98 12.05
C ARG A 30 1.49 4.10 11.80
N LYS A 31 0.77 4.92 12.59
CA LYS A 31 -0.67 5.14 12.42
C LYS A 31 -0.99 5.78 11.07
N THR A 32 -0.22 6.79 10.66
CA THR A 32 -0.40 7.44 9.35
C THR A 32 -0.17 6.45 8.20
N TYR A 33 0.89 5.65 8.26
CA TYR A 33 1.16 4.64 7.22
C TYR A 33 0.09 3.54 7.18
N ALA A 34 -0.37 3.05 8.34
CA ALA A 34 -1.45 2.07 8.40
C ALA A 34 -2.74 2.63 7.79
N TYR A 35 -3.08 3.88 8.11
CA TYR A 35 -4.23 4.57 7.51
C TYR A 35 -4.09 4.66 5.99
N MET A 36 -2.92 5.02 5.46
CA MET A 36 -2.68 5.06 4.01
C MET A 36 -2.83 3.70 3.35
N ALA A 37 -2.30 2.64 3.97
CA ALA A 37 -2.44 1.27 3.46
C ALA A 37 -3.91 0.84 3.40
N ASP A 38 -4.70 1.20 4.41
CA ASP A 38 -6.14 0.94 4.43
C ASP A 38 -6.90 1.71 3.34
N GLN A 39 -6.53 2.97 3.07
CA GLN A 39 -7.15 3.72 1.97
C GLN A 39 -6.86 3.08 0.61
N ILE A 40 -5.60 2.68 0.37
CA ILE A 40 -5.23 1.99 -0.87
C ILE A 40 -5.99 0.67 -1.02
N GLN A 41 -6.14 -0.09 0.06
CA GLN A 41 -6.91 -1.33 0.03
C GLN A 41 -8.38 -1.08 -0.34
N LYS A 42 -9.00 -0.04 0.24
CA LYS A 42 -10.38 0.35 -0.11
C LYS A 42 -10.51 0.74 -1.58
N GLU A 43 -9.52 1.44 -2.14
CA GLU A 43 -9.53 1.78 -3.57
C GLU A 43 -9.43 0.53 -4.45
N ILE A 44 -8.52 -0.41 -4.12
CA ILE A 44 -8.40 -1.70 -4.83
C ILE A 44 -9.73 -2.46 -4.81
N ASP A 45 -10.33 -2.62 -3.64
CA ASP A 45 -11.61 -3.32 -3.49
C ASP A 45 -12.74 -2.58 -4.25
N GLY A 46 -12.71 -1.24 -4.24
CA GLY A 46 -13.61 -0.41 -5.03
C GLY A 46 -13.48 -0.63 -6.54
N PHE A 47 -12.27 -0.84 -7.06
CA PHE A 47 -12.06 -1.19 -8.47
C PHE A 47 -12.60 -2.57 -8.81
N TYR A 48 -12.34 -3.57 -7.98
CA TYR A 48 -12.91 -4.90 -8.17
C TYR A 48 -14.43 -4.89 -8.13
N ALA A 49 -15.05 -4.17 -7.20
CA ALA A 49 -16.50 -4.04 -7.11
C ALA A 49 -17.10 -3.36 -8.35
N LYS A 50 -16.49 -2.26 -8.82
CA LYS A 50 -16.94 -1.56 -10.05
C LYS A 50 -16.86 -2.47 -11.28
N TYR A 51 -15.76 -3.20 -11.44
CA TYR A 51 -15.60 -4.13 -12.56
C TYR A 51 -16.59 -5.31 -12.48
N ALA A 52 -16.73 -5.91 -11.29
CA ALA A 52 -17.69 -7.00 -11.06
C ALA A 52 -19.13 -6.58 -11.39
N ASN A 53 -19.54 -5.38 -10.96
CA ASN A 53 -20.86 -4.83 -11.24
C ASN A 53 -21.07 -4.54 -12.73
N ALA A 54 -20.05 -4.00 -13.42
CA ALA A 54 -20.14 -3.68 -14.85
C ALA A 54 -20.30 -4.94 -15.72
N GLU A 55 -19.57 -6.00 -15.40
CA GLU A 55 -19.65 -7.28 -16.12
C GLU A 55 -20.69 -8.25 -15.57
N LYS A 56 -21.40 -7.87 -14.49
CA LYS A 56 -22.37 -8.72 -13.78
C LYS A 56 -21.78 -10.07 -13.34
N ILE A 57 -20.51 -10.07 -12.92
CA ILE A 57 -19.77 -11.24 -12.43
C ILE A 57 -19.59 -11.18 -10.92
N SER A 58 -19.19 -12.30 -10.31
CA SER A 58 -18.83 -12.31 -8.89
C SER A 58 -17.50 -11.59 -8.64
N LEU A 59 -17.29 -11.10 -7.41
CA LEU A 59 -16.01 -10.51 -7.01
C LEU A 59 -14.84 -11.48 -7.17
N ALA A 60 -15.06 -12.76 -6.88
CA ALA A 60 -14.05 -13.80 -7.04
C ALA A 60 -13.67 -13.99 -8.52
N GLU A 61 -14.65 -13.94 -9.42
CA GLU A 61 -14.42 -14.02 -10.86
C GLU A 61 -13.69 -12.79 -11.38
N ALA A 62 -14.05 -11.60 -10.90
CA ALA A 62 -13.33 -10.35 -11.20
C ALA A 62 -11.84 -10.46 -10.82
N LYS A 63 -11.54 -10.94 -9.60
CA LYS A 63 -10.17 -11.17 -9.14
C LYS A 63 -9.41 -12.17 -10.03
N ARG A 64 -10.07 -13.27 -10.41
CA ARG A 64 -9.49 -14.30 -11.29
C ARG A 64 -9.17 -13.79 -12.69
N ARG A 65 -10.03 -12.93 -13.26
CA ARG A 65 -9.80 -12.35 -14.59
C ARG A 65 -8.65 -11.35 -14.59
N VAL A 66 -8.60 -10.48 -13.57
CA VAL A 66 -7.51 -9.52 -13.38
C VAL A 66 -6.16 -10.22 -13.20
N SER A 67 -6.09 -11.29 -12.40
CA SER A 67 -4.84 -12.01 -12.15
C SER A 67 -4.31 -12.82 -13.34
N LYS A 68 -5.19 -13.22 -14.25
CA LYS A 68 -4.84 -13.97 -15.46
C LYS A 68 -4.51 -13.09 -16.66
N LEU A 69 -4.74 -11.78 -16.56
CA LEU A 69 -4.57 -10.88 -17.69
C LEU A 69 -3.09 -10.67 -17.99
N ASP A 70 -2.66 -11.08 -19.18
CA ASP A 70 -1.36 -10.67 -19.72
C ASP A 70 -1.44 -9.22 -20.21
N ILE A 71 -0.82 -8.31 -19.45
CA ILE A 71 -0.82 -6.87 -19.72
C ILE A 71 -0.15 -6.52 -21.06
N GLU A 72 0.87 -7.27 -21.48
CA GLU A 72 1.62 -6.96 -22.70
C GLU A 72 0.83 -7.32 -23.96
N GLU A 73 0.18 -8.49 -23.95
CA GLU A 73 -0.70 -8.88 -25.04
C GLU A 73 -1.93 -7.98 -25.12
N TYR A 74 -2.56 -7.68 -23.97
CA TYR A 74 -3.73 -6.81 -23.94
C TYR A 74 -3.42 -5.37 -24.28
N GLY A 75 -2.24 -4.85 -23.92
CA GLY A 75 -1.81 -3.51 -24.30
C GLY A 75 -1.77 -3.32 -25.82
N ARG A 76 -1.33 -4.35 -26.57
CA ARG A 76 -1.33 -4.34 -28.04
C ARG A 76 -2.75 -4.34 -28.62
N LYS A 77 -3.66 -5.16 -28.06
CA LYS A 77 -5.08 -5.18 -28.47
C LYS A 77 -5.79 -3.87 -28.16
N ALA A 78 -5.58 -3.31 -26.96
CA ALA A 78 -6.12 -2.02 -26.55
C ALA A 78 -5.66 -0.88 -27.48
N ALA A 79 -4.38 -0.84 -27.82
CA ALA A 79 -3.84 0.14 -28.77
C ALA A 79 -4.50 0.01 -30.16
N LYS A 80 -4.78 -1.22 -30.60
CA LYS A 80 -5.49 -1.49 -31.86
C LYS A 80 -6.94 -0.98 -31.81
N TYR A 81 -7.71 -1.31 -30.76
CA TYR A 81 -9.09 -0.83 -30.61
C TYR A 81 -9.19 0.69 -30.59
N VAL A 82 -8.29 1.38 -29.89
CA VAL A 82 -8.24 2.85 -29.86
C VAL A 82 -7.91 3.43 -31.24
N LYS A 83 -6.95 2.84 -31.96
CA LYS A 83 -6.55 3.28 -33.30
C LYS A 83 -7.67 3.08 -34.33
N GLU A 84 -8.34 1.95 -34.26
CA GLU A 84 -9.41 1.56 -35.17
C GLU A 84 -10.77 2.17 -34.78
N LYS A 85 -10.85 2.84 -33.62
CA LYS A 85 -12.09 3.37 -33.03
C LYS A 85 -13.17 2.30 -32.93
N ASP A 86 -12.77 1.10 -32.51
CA ASP A 86 -13.68 0.00 -32.29
C ASP A 86 -14.45 0.22 -30.97
N PHE A 87 -15.76 0.47 -31.11
CA PHE A 87 -16.69 0.67 -29.99
C PHE A 87 -17.65 -0.51 -29.82
N SER A 88 -17.31 -1.67 -30.38
CA SER A 88 -18.09 -2.90 -30.17
C SER A 88 -18.20 -3.25 -28.69
N ASP A 89 -19.26 -3.95 -28.33
CA ASP A 89 -19.49 -4.37 -26.94
C ASP A 89 -18.35 -5.23 -26.41
N GLN A 90 -17.76 -6.07 -27.28
CA GLN A 90 -16.59 -6.88 -26.96
C GLN A 90 -15.35 -6.03 -26.69
N ALA A 91 -15.02 -5.07 -27.58
CA ALA A 91 -13.89 -4.18 -27.37
C ALA A 91 -14.05 -3.38 -26.07
N ASN A 92 -15.27 -2.94 -25.76
CA ASN A 92 -15.56 -2.24 -24.51
C ASN A 92 -15.41 -3.13 -23.27
N GLU A 93 -15.84 -4.39 -23.29
CA GLU A 93 -15.61 -5.36 -22.20
C GLU A 93 -14.11 -5.59 -21.97
N GLU A 94 -13.37 -5.87 -23.05
CA GLU A 94 -11.92 -6.10 -22.99
C GLU A 94 -11.18 -4.86 -22.46
N MET A 95 -11.59 -3.66 -22.88
CA MET A 95 -11.05 -2.40 -22.39
C MET A 95 -11.39 -2.14 -20.92
N ARG A 96 -12.58 -2.53 -20.43
CA ARG A 96 -12.94 -2.42 -19.01
C ARG A 96 -12.05 -3.31 -18.14
N LEU A 97 -11.80 -4.55 -18.58
CA LEU A 97 -10.88 -5.47 -17.90
C LEU A 97 -9.44 -4.93 -17.87
N TYR A 98 -8.93 -4.43 -19.00
CA TYR A 98 -7.61 -3.81 -19.07
C TYR A 98 -7.48 -2.60 -18.13
N ASN A 99 -8.46 -1.69 -18.16
CA ASN A 99 -8.48 -0.50 -17.31
C ASN A 99 -8.54 -0.86 -15.81
N ALA A 100 -9.33 -1.88 -15.44
CA ALA A 100 -9.39 -2.35 -14.06
C ALA A 100 -8.04 -2.93 -13.61
N THR A 101 -7.45 -3.80 -14.43
CA THR A 101 -6.19 -4.49 -14.12
C THR A 101 -5.04 -3.49 -13.94
N MET A 102 -4.89 -2.52 -14.85
CA MET A 102 -3.83 -1.51 -14.75
C MET A 102 -3.95 -0.64 -13.48
N LYS A 103 -5.17 -0.24 -13.12
CA LYS A 103 -5.41 0.57 -11.91
C LYS A 103 -5.11 -0.24 -10.64
N ILE A 104 -5.52 -1.50 -10.60
CA ILE A 104 -5.28 -2.41 -9.47
C ILE A 104 -3.78 -2.69 -9.33
N ASN A 105 -3.09 -3.11 -10.39
CA ASN A 105 -1.67 -3.43 -10.34
C ASN A 105 -0.81 -2.26 -9.84
N ARG A 106 -1.14 -1.03 -10.26
CA ARG A 106 -0.45 0.17 -9.78
C ARG A 106 -0.64 0.39 -8.28
N LEU A 107 -1.86 0.21 -7.77
CA LEU A 107 -2.14 0.37 -6.34
C LEU A 107 -1.54 -0.75 -5.49
N GLU A 108 -1.53 -1.98 -6.01
CA GLU A 108 -0.85 -3.12 -5.37
C GLU A 108 0.66 -2.87 -5.26
N LEU A 109 1.29 -2.31 -6.31
CA LEU A 109 2.68 -1.89 -6.26
C LEU A 109 2.92 -0.80 -5.19
N LEU A 110 2.06 0.23 -5.13
CA LEU A 110 2.17 1.27 -4.11
C LEU A 110 2.03 0.70 -2.69
N LYS A 111 1.07 -0.21 -2.49
CA LYS A 111 0.89 -0.93 -1.21
C LYS A 111 2.14 -1.75 -0.85
N ALA A 112 2.72 -2.46 -1.82
CA ALA A 112 3.94 -3.24 -1.63
C ALA A 112 5.12 -2.34 -1.23
N ILE A 113 5.31 -1.21 -1.90
CA ILE A 113 6.37 -0.23 -1.57
C ILE A 113 6.19 0.32 -0.15
N LEU A 114 4.97 0.68 0.25
CA LEU A 114 4.68 1.15 1.61
C LEU A 114 4.98 0.06 2.67
N GLY A 115 4.60 -1.20 2.39
CA GLY A 115 4.93 -2.33 3.25
C GLY A 115 6.44 -2.58 3.37
N TRP A 116 7.16 -2.50 2.24
CA TRP A 116 8.62 -2.67 2.20
C TRP A 116 9.37 -1.55 2.91
N LYS A 117 8.92 -0.30 2.79
CA LYS A 117 9.50 0.85 3.50
C LYS A 117 9.32 0.74 5.02
N TRP A 118 8.25 0.11 5.48
CA TRP A 118 7.91 -0.04 6.90
C TRP A 118 8.64 -1.21 7.61
N TYR A 119 8.93 -2.31 6.90
CA TYR A 119 9.56 -3.50 7.49
C TYR A 119 10.93 -3.23 8.18
N PRO A 120 11.86 -2.46 7.58
CA PRO A 120 13.16 -2.13 8.18
C PRO A 120 13.05 -1.22 9.41
N ASP A 121 12.16 -0.22 9.39
CA ASP A 121 12.03 0.76 10.48
C ASP A 121 11.43 0.12 11.75
N SER A 122 10.52 -0.86 11.58
CA SER A 122 9.93 -1.62 12.70
C SER A 122 10.92 -2.57 13.42
N MET A 123 12.00 -2.98 12.74
CA MET A 123 13.09 -3.76 13.34
C MET A 123 14.09 -2.85 14.06
N ASN A 124 14.34 -1.65 13.53
CA ASN A 124 15.28 -0.70 14.12
C ASN A 124 14.76 -0.19 15.49
N CYS A 125 13.47 0.11 15.61
CA CYS A 125 12.85 0.48 16.90
C CYS A 125 12.86 -0.66 17.93
N ARG A 126 12.83 -1.93 17.49
CA ARG A 126 12.99 -3.08 18.39
C ARG A 126 14.43 -3.26 18.85
N ASN A 127 15.42 -3.06 17.99
CA ASN A 127 16.83 -3.20 18.36
C ASN A 127 17.34 -2.09 19.30
N ILE A 128 16.70 -0.91 19.31
CA ILE A 128 17.00 0.18 20.28
C ILE A 128 16.46 -0.15 21.69
N SER A 129 15.58 -1.15 21.83
CA SER A 129 15.09 -1.62 23.14
C SER A 129 15.85 -2.79 23.75
N ILE A 130 16.75 -3.45 23.00
CA ILE A 130 17.46 -4.66 23.44
C ILE A 130 18.99 -4.44 23.54
N GLY A 131 19.48 -3.26 23.14
CA GLY A 131 20.87 -2.86 23.27
C GLY A 131 21.11 -1.90 24.44
N ARG A 132 21.55 -2.46 25.57
CA ARG A 132 21.98 -1.84 26.84
C ARG A 132 20.91 -1.47 27.86
#